data_AF-A0A7J2PTU5-F1
#
_entry.id   AF-A0A7J2PTU5-F1
#
_cell.length_a   1.000
_cell.length_b   1.000
_cell.length_c   1.000
_cell.angle_alpha   90.00
_cell.angle_beta   90.00
_cell.angle_gamma   90.00
#
_symmetry.space_group_name_H-M   'P 1'
#
loop_
_entity.id
_entity.type
_entity.pdbx_description
1 polymer ?
#
loop_
_entity_poly.entity_id
_entity_poly.type
_entity_poly.pdbx_seq_one_letter_code
_entity_poly.pdbx_strand_id
1 'polypeptide(L)'
;MMERRDRYRGHQRRRGYQGGPKKKNQFIKKFREIVILDILIHGHLAEDRPSWAKKPIVQVLTFPDFVLYEVASNRNSNIPIQVQEQKTYEAFLHEDKLREVLKKIDYKDLTSTSKALILPIIEKEVLNYEEEFINFFNNSSSITPRMHALKLLPGIGQKHMWEIINARDRQKFGTFQDIIDRTSISHPSKLIAQRIIKELSRDVKYYIFSKTHKYE
;
A
#
# COMPACT_ATOMS: atom_id res chain seq x y z
N MET A 1 60.77 -48.64 21.39
CA MET A 1 59.87 -48.81 20.23
C MET A 1 58.42 -48.63 20.68
N MET A 2 57.59 -48.04 19.82
CA MET A 2 56.15 -47.78 19.93
C MET A 2 55.71 -46.45 20.58
N GLU A 3 55.51 -45.46 19.70
CA GLU A 3 54.66 -44.28 19.86
C GLU A 3 53.23 -44.65 20.29
N ARG A 4 52.62 -43.86 21.18
CA ARG A 4 51.15 -43.67 21.21
C ARG A 4 50.78 -42.22 21.51
N ARG A 5 50.87 -41.42 20.44
CA ARG A 5 50.04 -40.27 20.03
C ARG A 5 49.12 -39.66 21.10
N ASP A 6 49.44 -38.42 21.45
CA ASP A 6 48.56 -37.43 22.06
C ASP A 6 47.21 -37.35 21.33
N ARG A 7 46.14 -37.73 22.03
CA ARG A 7 44.77 -37.45 21.59
C ARG A 7 44.32 -36.13 22.20
N TYR A 8 44.76 -35.02 21.59
CA TYR A 8 44.07 -33.75 21.74
C TYR A 8 42.64 -33.89 21.20
N ARG A 9 41.65 -33.96 22.10
CA ARG A 9 40.24 -33.74 21.75
C ARG A 9 40.09 -32.26 21.39
N GLY A 10 40.26 -31.94 20.10
CA GLY A 10 39.88 -30.64 19.57
C GLY A 10 38.41 -30.37 19.85
N HIS A 11 38.11 -29.26 20.53
CA HIS A 11 36.76 -28.74 20.66
C HIS A 11 36.16 -28.58 19.25
N GLN A 12 35.06 -29.29 18.96
CA GLN A 12 34.28 -29.03 17.75
C GLN A 12 33.82 -27.58 17.82
N ARG A 13 34.43 -26.72 17.00
CA ARG A 13 33.90 -25.37 16.73
C ARG A 13 32.50 -25.56 16.17
N ARG A 14 31.47 -25.40 17.01
CA ARG A 14 30.10 -25.21 16.57
C ARG A 14 30.13 -24.01 15.62
N ARG A 15 30.00 -24.28 14.32
CA ARG A 15 29.74 -23.24 13.31
C ARG A 15 28.54 -22.47 13.81
N GLY A 16 28.75 -21.22 14.20
CA GLY A 16 27.67 -20.33 14.60
C GLY A 16 26.67 -20.30 13.46
N TYR A 17 25.43 -20.70 13.75
CA TYR A 17 24.29 -20.36 12.90
C TYR A 17 24.30 -18.83 12.78
N GLN A 18 24.79 -18.30 11.66
CA GLN A 18 24.49 -16.94 11.27
C GLN A 18 23.00 -16.94 10.94
N GLY A 19 22.18 -16.61 11.95
CA GLY A 19 20.79 -16.25 11.72
C GLY A 19 20.79 -15.05 10.79
N GLY A 20 20.59 -15.32 9.49
CA GLY A 20 20.28 -14.27 8.52
C GLY A 20 19.13 -13.41 9.04
N PRO A 21 19.04 -12.13 8.63
CA PRO A 21 18.06 -11.22 9.18
C PRO A 21 16.67 -11.84 9.11
N LYS A 22 16.05 -12.08 10.29
CA LYS A 22 14.65 -12.48 10.37
C LYS A 22 13.86 -11.41 9.63
N LYS A 23 13.42 -11.69 8.40
CA LYS A 23 12.53 -10.81 7.66
C LYS A 23 11.32 -10.58 8.57
N LYS A 24 11.09 -9.33 8.95
CA LYS A 24 9.86 -8.94 9.65
C LYS A 24 8.70 -9.45 8.79
N ASN A 25 7.82 -10.18 9.44
CA ASN A 25 6.62 -10.78 8.88
C ASN A 25 5.71 -9.68 8.33
N GLN A 26 5.92 -9.33 7.05
CA GLN A 26 5.15 -8.31 6.36
C GLN A 26 3.81 -8.94 5.96
N PHE A 27 2.77 -8.67 6.75
CA PHE A 27 1.44 -9.23 6.53
C PHE A 27 0.38 -8.15 6.44
N ILE A 28 -0.59 -8.39 5.56
CA ILE A 28 -1.84 -7.64 5.50
C ILE A 28 -2.70 -8.13 6.66
N LYS A 29 -3.30 -7.21 7.44
CA LYS A 29 -4.23 -7.59 8.51
C LYS A 29 -5.45 -8.26 7.90
N LYS A 30 -5.94 -9.35 8.49
CA LYS A 30 -7.07 -10.16 7.97
C LYS A 30 -8.31 -9.35 7.59
N PHE A 31 -8.70 -8.40 8.44
CA PHE A 31 -9.86 -7.54 8.24
C PHE A 31 -9.66 -6.43 7.22
N ARG A 32 -8.45 -6.24 6.68
CA ARG A 32 -8.19 -5.16 5.71
C ARG A 32 -8.85 -5.47 4.40
N GLU A 33 -9.58 -4.49 3.87
CA GLU A 33 -10.02 -4.52 2.50
C GLU A 33 -8.85 -4.36 1.55
N ILE A 34 -8.86 -5.18 0.51
CA ILE A 34 -7.89 -5.15 -0.57
C ILE A 34 -8.62 -5.17 -1.90
N VAL A 35 -8.01 -4.53 -2.89
CA VAL A 35 -8.43 -4.61 -4.29
C VAL A 35 -7.32 -5.23 -5.13
N ILE A 36 -7.70 -6.06 -6.09
CA ILE A 36 -6.78 -6.67 -7.05
C ILE A 36 -6.48 -5.67 -8.17
N LEU A 37 -5.20 -5.31 -8.35
CA LEU A 37 -4.76 -4.40 -9.42
C LEU A 37 -4.39 -5.15 -10.70
N ASP A 38 -3.68 -6.26 -10.57
CA ASP A 38 -3.22 -7.07 -11.71
C ASP A 38 -2.85 -8.49 -11.26
N ILE A 39 -2.93 -9.45 -12.19
CA ILE A 39 -2.69 -10.88 -11.96
C ILE A 39 -1.60 -11.36 -12.92
N LEU A 40 -0.45 -11.71 -12.38
CA LEU A 40 0.69 -12.25 -13.11
C LEU A 40 0.68 -13.78 -12.99
N ILE A 41 0.00 -14.46 -13.92
CA ILE A 41 -0.19 -15.94 -13.91
C ILE A 41 1.15 -16.70 -13.87
N HIS A 42 2.17 -16.15 -14.55
CA HIS A 42 3.51 -16.70 -14.61
C HIS A 42 4.52 -15.95 -13.71
N GLY A 43 4.05 -15.10 -12.80
CA GLY A 43 4.92 -14.25 -11.98
C GLY A 43 5.69 -13.22 -12.83
N HIS A 44 6.78 -12.68 -12.27
CA HIS A 44 7.61 -11.70 -12.98
C HIS A 44 8.33 -12.33 -14.17
N LEU A 45 8.27 -11.67 -15.33
CA LEU A 45 8.95 -12.13 -16.55
C LEU A 45 10.47 -12.22 -16.38
N ALA A 46 11.04 -11.30 -15.60
CA ALA A 46 12.48 -11.22 -15.33
C ALA A 46 13.01 -12.31 -14.38
N GLU A 47 12.15 -13.15 -13.78
CA GLU A 47 12.62 -14.29 -12.99
C GLU A 47 13.16 -15.39 -13.91
N ASP A 48 14.45 -15.67 -13.80
CA ASP A 48 15.16 -16.79 -14.42
C ASP A 48 14.83 -18.11 -13.69
N ARG A 49 13.57 -18.50 -13.78
CA ARG A 49 13.03 -19.75 -13.26
C ARG A 49 12.29 -20.48 -14.36
N PRO A 50 12.37 -21.83 -14.40
CA PRO A 50 11.55 -22.62 -15.30
C PRO A 50 10.07 -22.31 -15.13
N SER A 51 9.30 -22.32 -16.23
CA SER A 51 7.86 -21.96 -16.23
C SER A 51 7.03 -22.76 -15.21
N TRP A 52 7.38 -24.02 -14.97
CA TRP A 52 6.72 -24.89 -13.99
C TRP A 52 6.96 -24.47 -12.54
N ALA A 53 8.09 -23.81 -12.25
CA ALA A 53 8.49 -23.35 -10.91
C ALA A 53 8.05 -21.91 -10.60
N LYS A 54 7.69 -21.12 -11.62
CA LYS A 54 7.15 -19.77 -11.41
C LYS A 54 5.87 -19.88 -10.58
N LYS A 55 5.62 -18.95 -9.64
CA LYS A 55 4.37 -18.89 -8.88
C LYS A 55 3.52 -17.72 -9.39
N PRO A 56 2.18 -17.84 -9.45
CA PRO A 56 1.33 -16.70 -9.79
C PRO A 56 1.43 -15.64 -8.71
N ILE A 57 1.53 -14.38 -9.13
CA ILE A 57 1.63 -13.22 -8.25
C ILE A 57 0.47 -12.29 -8.56
N VAL A 58 -0.07 -11.67 -7.52
CA VAL A 58 -1.13 -10.69 -7.64
C VAL A 58 -0.68 -9.40 -6.97
N GLN A 59 -0.83 -8.28 -7.68
CA GLN A 59 -0.59 -6.96 -7.11
C GLN A 59 -1.88 -6.45 -6.48
N VAL A 60 -1.81 -6.04 -5.21
CA VAL A 60 -2.98 -5.60 -4.44
C VAL A 60 -2.72 -4.26 -3.77
N LEU A 61 -3.78 -3.49 -3.56
CA LEU A 61 -3.79 -2.25 -2.78
C LEU A 61 -4.72 -2.39 -1.57
N THR A 62 -4.26 -2.00 -0.38
CA THR A 62 -5.05 -2.03 0.86
C THR A 62 -5.74 -0.70 1.14
N PHE A 63 -6.90 -0.76 1.81
CA PHE A 63 -7.66 0.42 2.25
C PHE A 63 -7.92 0.41 3.76
N PRO A 64 -8.03 1.60 4.40
CA PRO A 64 -7.82 2.94 3.84
C PRO A 64 -6.35 3.44 4.04
N ASP A 65 -5.39 2.54 4.28
CA ASP A 65 -3.99 2.91 4.54
C ASP A 65 -3.09 2.95 3.29
N PHE A 66 -3.66 2.65 2.12
CA PHE A 66 -3.05 2.73 0.80
C PHE A 66 -1.66 2.11 0.76
N VAL A 67 -1.58 0.81 0.98
CA VAL A 67 -0.32 0.06 0.90
C VAL A 67 -0.39 -0.97 -0.21
N LEU A 68 0.66 -1.00 -1.04
CA LEU A 68 0.78 -1.95 -2.14
C LEU A 68 1.54 -3.20 -1.73
N TYR A 69 1.05 -4.36 -2.16
CA TYR A 69 1.70 -5.64 -1.92
C TYR A 69 1.71 -6.51 -3.16
N GLU A 70 2.68 -7.42 -3.20
CA GLU A 70 2.61 -8.63 -4.01
C GLU A 70 2.22 -9.80 -3.12
N VAL A 71 1.21 -10.55 -3.55
CA VAL A 71 0.67 -11.71 -2.84
C VAL A 71 0.71 -12.91 -3.77
N ALA A 72 1.07 -14.08 -3.24
CA ALA A 72 1.00 -15.31 -4.01
C ALA A 72 -0.47 -15.70 -4.23
N SER A 73 -0.81 -16.08 -5.46
CA SER A 73 -2.14 -16.64 -5.77
C SER A 73 -2.08 -18.15 -5.89
N ASN A 74 -3.19 -18.80 -5.52
CA ASN A 74 -3.33 -20.24 -5.67
C ASN A 74 -3.72 -20.62 -7.10
N ARG A 75 -2.90 -21.44 -7.75
CA ARG A 75 -3.17 -21.98 -9.11
C ARG A 75 -4.40 -22.87 -9.18
N ASN A 76 -4.74 -23.51 -8.07
CA ASN A 76 -5.76 -24.55 -8.02
C ASN A 76 -7.07 -24.02 -7.42
N SER A 77 -7.23 -22.70 -7.27
CA SER A 77 -8.50 -22.12 -6.85
C SER A 77 -9.57 -22.45 -7.89
N ASN A 78 -10.68 -23.03 -7.45
CA ASN A 78 -11.85 -23.26 -8.30
C ASN A 78 -12.54 -21.96 -8.72
N ILE A 79 -12.27 -20.86 -8.00
CA ILE A 79 -12.86 -19.55 -8.27
C ILE A 79 -11.79 -18.65 -8.89
N PRO A 80 -11.96 -18.15 -10.13
CA PRO A 80 -11.00 -17.25 -10.73
C PRO A 80 -10.96 -15.94 -9.95
N ILE A 81 -9.75 -15.47 -9.68
CA ILE A 81 -9.51 -14.11 -9.17
C ILE A 81 -9.64 -13.11 -10.32
N GLN A 82 -10.32 -11.99 -10.07
CA GLN A 82 -10.57 -10.97 -11.10
C GLN A 82 -9.86 -9.66 -10.75
N VAL A 83 -9.41 -8.94 -11.77
CA VAL A 83 -8.92 -7.56 -11.61
C VAL A 83 -10.08 -6.68 -11.12
N GLN A 84 -9.79 -5.76 -10.21
CA GLN A 84 -10.77 -4.92 -9.48
C GLN A 84 -11.70 -5.68 -8.52
N GLU A 85 -11.49 -6.99 -8.29
CA GLU A 85 -12.19 -7.69 -7.20
C GLU A 85 -11.77 -7.09 -5.86
N GLN A 86 -12.75 -6.71 -5.03
CA GLN A 86 -12.55 -6.09 -3.72
C GLN A 86 -13.26 -6.90 -2.64
N LYS A 87 -12.47 -7.35 -1.65
CA LYS A 87 -12.94 -8.06 -0.45
C LYS A 87 -11.94 -7.84 0.68
N THR A 88 -12.28 -8.30 1.88
CA THR A 88 -11.28 -8.41 2.95
C THR A 88 -10.21 -9.43 2.57
N TYR A 89 -8.98 -9.23 3.04
CA TYR A 89 -7.89 -10.17 2.82
C TYR A 89 -8.25 -11.57 3.33
N GLU A 90 -8.94 -11.66 4.47
CA GLU A 90 -9.44 -12.91 5.00
C GLU A 90 -10.44 -13.63 4.08
N ALA A 91 -11.36 -12.90 3.43
CA ALA A 91 -12.28 -13.52 2.47
C ALA A 91 -11.53 -14.16 1.29
N PHE A 92 -10.50 -13.48 0.76
CA PHE A 92 -9.65 -14.06 -0.29
C PHE A 92 -8.87 -15.30 0.18
N LEU A 93 -8.50 -15.37 1.45
CA LEU A 93 -7.85 -16.55 2.04
C LEU A 93 -8.85 -17.71 2.20
N HIS A 94 -10.08 -17.44 2.66
CA HIS A 94 -11.13 -18.46 2.80
C HIS A 94 -11.58 -19.02 1.46
N GLU A 95 -11.62 -18.21 0.42
CA GLU A 95 -11.89 -18.63 -0.96
C GLU A 95 -10.70 -19.36 -1.62
N ASP A 96 -9.59 -19.53 -0.90
CA ASP A 96 -8.33 -20.13 -1.38
C ASP A 96 -7.78 -19.44 -2.64
N LYS A 97 -8.11 -18.16 -2.87
CA LYS A 97 -7.65 -17.36 -4.02
C LYS A 97 -6.24 -16.81 -3.80
N LEU A 98 -5.97 -16.35 -2.59
CA LEU A 98 -4.70 -15.78 -2.16
C LEU A 98 -4.03 -16.67 -1.11
N ARG A 99 -2.71 -16.57 -1.01
CA ARG A 99 -1.90 -17.26 0.01
C ARG A 99 -1.07 -16.24 0.79
N GLU A 100 0.24 -16.47 0.87
CA GLU A 100 1.19 -15.64 1.60
C GLU A 100 1.47 -14.30 0.91
N VAL A 101 1.59 -13.25 1.72
CA VAL A 101 2.13 -11.96 1.26
C VAL A 101 3.61 -12.14 0.98
N LEU A 102 4.04 -11.83 -0.24
CA LEU A 102 5.42 -11.99 -0.68
C LEU A 102 6.29 -10.80 -0.23
N LYS A 103 5.81 -9.59 -0.49
CA LYS A 103 6.47 -8.33 -0.13
C LYS A 103 5.52 -7.15 -0.26
N LYS A 104 5.82 -6.07 0.47
CA LYS A 104 5.33 -4.72 0.13
C LYS A 104 6.10 -4.20 -1.08
N ILE A 105 5.41 -3.47 -1.93
CA ILE A 105 5.97 -2.83 -3.12
C ILE A 105 5.68 -1.33 -3.11
N ASP A 106 6.38 -0.57 -3.95
CA ASP A 106 6.09 0.85 -4.20
C ASP A 106 5.51 1.05 -5.61
N TYR A 107 5.03 2.25 -5.91
CA TYR A 107 4.40 2.56 -7.21
C TYR A 107 5.27 2.20 -8.42
N LYS A 108 6.60 2.33 -8.29
CA LYS A 108 7.55 2.01 -9.36
C LYS A 108 7.52 0.54 -9.77
N ASP A 109 7.24 -0.36 -8.82
CA ASP A 109 7.25 -1.81 -8.99
C ASP A 109 5.93 -2.34 -9.58
N LEU A 110 4.90 -1.48 -9.70
CA LEU A 110 3.64 -1.84 -10.32
C LEU A 110 3.82 -2.15 -11.81
N THR A 111 3.06 -3.14 -12.29
CA THR A 111 2.93 -3.43 -13.73
C THR A 111 2.30 -2.24 -14.46
N SER A 112 2.45 -2.20 -15.78
CA SER A 112 1.80 -1.18 -16.61
C SER A 112 0.28 -1.20 -16.46
N THR A 113 -0.32 -2.39 -16.36
CA THR A 113 -1.75 -2.57 -16.09
C THR A 113 -2.15 -1.98 -14.74
N SER A 114 -1.43 -2.34 -13.66
CA SER A 114 -1.67 -1.79 -12.33
C SER A 114 -1.54 -0.26 -12.31
N LYS A 115 -0.54 0.31 -12.99
CA LYS A 115 -0.33 1.77 -13.08
C LYS A 115 -1.48 2.49 -13.80
N ALA A 116 -2.06 1.86 -14.83
CA ALA A 116 -3.20 2.42 -15.55
C ALA A 116 -4.49 2.39 -14.71
N LEU A 117 -4.68 1.36 -13.89
CA LEU A 117 -5.89 1.15 -13.10
C LEU A 117 -5.90 1.84 -11.74
N ILE A 118 -4.74 2.07 -11.13
CA ILE A 118 -4.67 2.50 -9.73
C ILE A 118 -5.34 3.86 -9.46
N LEU A 119 -5.25 4.82 -10.39
CA LEU A 119 -5.88 6.14 -10.20
C LEU A 119 -7.40 6.08 -10.11
N PRO A 120 -8.13 5.52 -11.10
CA PRO A 120 -9.59 5.43 -11.01
C PRO A 120 -10.05 4.54 -9.85
N ILE A 121 -9.29 3.50 -9.49
CA ILE A 121 -9.58 2.67 -8.31
C ILE A 121 -9.49 3.50 -7.02
N ILE A 122 -8.38 4.24 -6.81
CA ILE A 122 -8.25 5.07 -5.61
C ILE A 122 -9.34 6.14 -5.57
N GLU A 123 -9.66 6.78 -6.70
CA GLU A 123 -10.72 7.80 -6.75
C GLU A 123 -12.07 7.24 -6.31
N LYS A 124 -12.43 6.03 -6.76
CA LYS A 124 -13.63 5.31 -6.32
C LYS A 124 -13.57 4.99 -4.83
N GLU A 125 -12.46 4.44 -4.34
CA GLU A 125 -12.36 4.07 -2.92
C GLU A 125 -12.30 5.27 -1.98
N VAL A 126 -11.79 6.42 -2.44
CA VAL A 126 -11.88 7.67 -1.68
C VAL A 126 -13.33 8.09 -1.45
N LEU A 127 -14.23 7.80 -2.39
CA LEU A 127 -15.68 8.01 -2.21
C LEU A 127 -16.28 6.99 -1.22
N ASN A 128 -15.87 5.71 -1.30
CA ASN A 128 -16.34 4.69 -0.36
C ASN A 128 -15.93 4.98 1.09
N TYR A 129 -14.77 5.62 1.27
CA TYR A 129 -14.22 6.02 2.57
C TYR A 129 -14.32 7.54 2.81
N GLU A 130 -15.33 8.19 2.24
CA GLU A 130 -15.48 9.65 2.24
C GLU A 130 -15.31 10.28 3.63
N GLU A 131 -15.89 9.70 4.68
CA GLU A 131 -15.82 10.21 6.05
C GLU A 131 -14.38 10.41 6.54
N GLU A 132 -13.47 9.50 6.24
CA GLU A 132 -12.04 9.56 6.63
C GLU A 132 -11.35 10.77 5.98
N PHE A 133 -11.73 11.11 4.76
CA PHE A 133 -11.15 12.21 4.00
C PHE A 133 -11.80 13.55 4.32
N ILE A 134 -13.10 13.56 4.60
CA ILE A 134 -13.78 14.73 5.17
C ILE A 134 -13.16 15.10 6.52
N ASN A 135 -12.85 14.10 7.34
CA ASN A 135 -12.12 14.29 8.58
C ASN A 135 -10.76 14.97 8.36
N PHE A 136 -10.03 14.62 7.29
CA PHE A 136 -8.80 15.34 6.89
C PHE A 136 -9.07 16.80 6.52
N PHE A 137 -10.08 17.11 5.70
CA PHE A 137 -10.41 18.51 5.37
C PHE A 137 -10.78 19.33 6.61
N ASN A 138 -11.56 18.74 7.52
CA ASN A 138 -12.02 19.41 8.73
C ASN A 138 -10.92 19.61 9.79
N ASN A 139 -10.02 18.65 9.95
CA ASN A 139 -9.07 18.64 11.08
C ASN A 139 -7.59 18.80 10.66
N SER A 140 -7.29 18.96 9.37
CA SER A 140 -5.93 19.23 8.90
C SER A 140 -5.36 20.52 9.46
N SER A 141 -4.07 20.50 9.79
CA SER A 141 -3.36 21.60 10.41
C SER A 141 -2.07 21.97 9.65
N SER A 142 -1.37 23.01 10.15
CA SER A 142 -0.07 23.40 9.66
C SER A 142 1.01 22.35 9.99
N ILE A 143 1.77 21.93 8.98
CA ILE A 143 2.90 21.00 9.14
C ILE A 143 4.15 21.77 9.58
N THR A 144 4.34 22.96 9.01
CA THR A 144 5.38 23.91 9.41
C THR A 144 4.75 25.31 9.45
N PRO A 145 5.40 26.32 10.07
CA PRO A 145 4.87 27.68 10.10
C PRO A 145 4.57 28.29 8.71
N ARG A 146 5.20 27.77 7.65
CA ARG A 146 5.02 28.23 6.27
C ARG A 146 4.22 27.27 5.37
N MET A 147 3.79 26.10 5.87
CA MET A 147 3.16 25.06 5.05
C MET A 147 2.02 24.35 5.78
N HIS A 148 0.83 24.44 5.20
CA HIS A 148 -0.38 23.73 5.65
C HIS A 148 -0.52 22.36 4.99
N ALA A 149 -1.08 21.37 5.70
CA ALA A 149 -1.30 20.02 5.17
C ALA A 149 -2.21 20.01 3.93
N LEU A 150 -3.24 20.87 3.87
CA LEU A 150 -4.10 21.01 2.68
C LEU A 150 -3.33 21.35 1.40
N LYS A 151 -2.24 22.13 1.48
CA LYS A 151 -1.41 22.50 0.32
C LYS A 151 -0.60 21.32 -0.23
N LEU A 152 -0.58 20.18 0.47
CA LEU A 152 0.04 18.98 -0.02
C LEU A 152 -0.80 18.28 -1.10
N LEU A 153 -2.11 18.53 -1.14
CA LEU A 153 -2.98 18.07 -2.22
C LEU A 153 -2.58 18.76 -3.53
N PRO A 154 -2.34 18.01 -4.61
CA PRO A 154 -2.12 18.60 -5.94
C PRO A 154 -3.26 19.55 -6.30
N GLY A 155 -2.95 20.71 -6.88
CA GLY A 155 -3.96 21.72 -7.24
C GLY A 155 -4.49 22.61 -6.10
N ILE A 156 -4.17 22.32 -4.83
CA ILE A 156 -4.54 23.19 -3.70
C ILE A 156 -3.43 24.22 -3.45
N GLY A 157 -3.64 25.44 -3.98
CA GLY A 157 -2.81 26.60 -3.72
C GLY A 157 -3.20 27.37 -2.46
N GLN A 158 -2.63 28.57 -2.28
CA GLN A 158 -2.91 29.44 -1.13
C GLN A 158 -4.38 29.87 -1.08
N LYS A 159 -4.98 30.20 -2.23
CA LYS A 159 -6.38 30.60 -2.35
C LYS A 159 -7.32 29.48 -1.89
N HIS A 160 -7.23 28.31 -2.52
CA HIS A 160 -8.05 27.15 -2.17
C HIS A 160 -7.88 26.73 -0.70
N MET A 161 -6.65 26.76 -0.17
CA MET A 161 -6.39 26.46 1.24
C MET A 161 -7.19 27.38 2.17
N TRP A 162 -7.16 28.69 1.94
CA TRP A 162 -7.90 29.64 2.77
C TRP A 162 -9.41 29.50 2.61
N GLU A 163 -9.92 29.19 1.42
CA GLU A 163 -11.34 28.91 1.22
C GLU A 163 -11.80 27.71 2.06
N ILE A 164 -11.03 26.60 2.05
CA ILE A 164 -11.34 25.42 2.88
C ILE A 164 -11.34 25.79 4.37
N ILE A 165 -10.32 26.51 4.85
CA ILE A 165 -10.19 26.90 6.26
C ILE A 165 -11.36 27.80 6.68
N ASN A 166 -11.63 28.85 5.91
CA ASN A 166 -12.72 29.78 6.20
C ASN A 166 -14.10 29.08 6.17
N ALA A 167 -14.29 28.14 5.25
CA ALA A 167 -15.52 27.36 5.19
C ALA A 167 -15.65 26.45 6.42
N ARG A 168 -14.66 25.62 6.74
CA ARG A 168 -14.76 24.68 7.88
C ARG A 168 -14.85 25.38 9.24
N ASP A 169 -14.27 26.58 9.38
CA ASP A 169 -14.33 27.39 10.60
C ASP A 169 -15.75 27.94 10.84
N ARG A 170 -16.53 28.18 9.77
CA ARG A 170 -17.96 28.50 9.90
C ARG A 170 -18.77 27.27 10.27
N GLN A 171 -18.51 26.15 9.60
CA GLN A 171 -19.17 24.87 9.85
C GLN A 171 -18.35 23.75 9.22
N LYS A 172 -18.09 22.67 9.97
CA LYS A 172 -17.39 21.49 9.45
C LYS A 172 -18.10 20.91 8.22
N PHE A 173 -17.33 20.39 7.28
CA PHE A 173 -17.86 19.70 6.11
C PHE A 173 -18.50 18.37 6.51
N GLY A 174 -19.66 18.08 5.92
CA GLY A 174 -20.33 16.78 6.06
C GLY A 174 -19.96 15.80 4.95
N THR A 175 -19.80 16.30 3.72
CA THR A 175 -19.59 15.49 2.51
C THR A 175 -18.65 16.19 1.52
N PHE A 176 -18.20 15.48 0.50
CA PHE A 176 -17.45 16.04 -0.62
C PHE A 176 -18.31 17.00 -1.43
N GLN A 177 -19.62 16.76 -1.52
CA GLN A 177 -20.55 17.70 -2.13
C GLN A 177 -20.56 19.04 -1.37
N ASP A 178 -20.56 19.00 -0.04
CA ASP A 178 -20.50 20.21 0.79
C ASP A 178 -19.19 21.01 0.56
N ILE A 179 -18.07 20.33 0.30
CA ILE A 179 -16.82 20.97 -0.10
C ILE A 179 -16.96 21.65 -1.47
N ILE A 180 -17.57 20.96 -2.45
CA ILE A 180 -17.78 21.48 -3.80
C ILE A 180 -18.69 22.71 -3.77
N ASP A 181 -19.75 22.69 -2.97
CA ASP A 181 -20.75 23.76 -2.94
C ASP A 181 -20.23 25.02 -2.22
N ARG A 182 -19.31 24.86 -1.25
CA ARG A 182 -18.84 25.96 -0.39
C ARG A 182 -17.45 26.49 -0.73
N THR A 183 -16.73 25.83 -1.63
CA THR A 183 -15.37 26.20 -2.04
C THR A 183 -15.24 26.14 -3.57
N SER A 184 -14.13 26.63 -4.13
CA SER A 184 -13.88 26.51 -5.57
C SER A 184 -13.30 25.14 -6.00
N ILE A 185 -13.41 24.11 -5.15
CA ILE A 185 -12.84 22.78 -5.41
C ILE A 185 -13.87 21.89 -6.10
N SER A 186 -13.63 21.54 -7.36
CA SER A 186 -14.59 20.74 -8.13
C SER A 186 -14.52 19.24 -7.89
N HIS A 187 -13.35 18.68 -7.60
CA HIS A 187 -13.14 17.22 -7.54
C HIS A 187 -12.27 16.80 -6.34
N PRO A 188 -12.77 16.92 -5.09
CA PRO A 188 -11.98 16.63 -3.89
C PRO A 188 -11.45 15.19 -3.86
N SER A 189 -12.25 14.20 -4.27
CA SER A 189 -11.85 12.79 -4.34
C SER A 189 -10.64 12.57 -5.26
N LYS A 190 -10.65 13.21 -6.43
CA LYS A 190 -9.55 13.15 -7.41
C LYS A 190 -8.26 13.78 -6.87
N LEU A 191 -8.35 14.92 -6.17
CA LEU A 191 -7.17 15.57 -5.58
C LEU A 191 -6.51 14.68 -4.52
N ILE A 192 -7.34 14.02 -3.70
CA ILE A 192 -6.89 13.03 -2.72
C ILE A 192 -6.25 11.83 -3.43
N ALA A 193 -6.89 11.29 -4.47
CA ALA A 193 -6.37 10.14 -5.21
C ALA A 193 -5.00 10.44 -5.84
N GLN A 194 -4.85 11.60 -6.47
CA GLN A 194 -3.57 12.08 -6.99
C GLN A 194 -2.52 12.24 -5.89
N ARG A 195 -2.93 12.74 -4.72
CA ARG A 195 -2.04 12.83 -3.57
C ARG A 195 -1.56 11.45 -3.14
N ILE A 196 -2.46 10.49 -2.97
CA ILE A 196 -2.12 9.12 -2.57
C ILE A 196 -1.12 8.50 -3.55
N ILE A 197 -1.32 8.65 -4.87
CA ILE A 197 -0.35 8.16 -5.87
C ILE A 197 1.02 8.79 -5.68
N LYS A 198 1.08 10.11 -5.43
CA LYS A 198 2.34 10.82 -5.17
C LYS A 198 3.03 10.30 -3.90
N GLU A 199 2.27 9.90 -2.89
CA GLU A 199 2.84 9.27 -1.70
C GLU A 199 3.31 7.83 -1.98
N LEU A 200 2.57 7.06 -2.78
CA LEU A 200 2.96 5.71 -3.21
C LEU A 200 4.21 5.69 -4.08
N SER A 201 4.52 6.77 -4.80
CA SER A 201 5.77 6.92 -5.58
C SER A 201 7.00 7.17 -4.71
N ARG A 202 6.82 7.43 -3.41
CA ARG A 202 7.87 7.74 -2.44
C ARG A 202 8.69 8.99 -2.75
N ASP A 203 8.18 9.87 -3.61
CA ASP A 203 8.81 11.13 -3.99
C ASP A 203 8.21 12.32 -3.22
N VAL A 204 7.97 12.12 -1.92
CA VAL A 204 7.41 13.14 -1.02
C VAL A 204 8.09 13.12 0.34
N LYS A 205 8.23 14.31 0.91
CA LYS A 205 8.74 14.49 2.26
C LYS A 205 7.72 14.15 3.34
N TYR A 206 6.45 14.46 3.09
CA TYR A 206 5.35 14.28 4.04
C TYR A 206 4.38 13.24 3.50
N TYR A 207 3.90 12.36 4.37
CA TYR A 207 2.92 11.32 4.08
C TYR A 207 1.68 11.60 4.93
N ILE A 208 0.51 11.64 4.30
CA ILE A 208 -0.76 11.97 4.96
C ILE A 208 -1.71 10.79 4.93
N PHE A 209 -1.78 10.10 3.79
CA PHE A 209 -2.79 9.08 3.54
C PHE A 209 -2.19 7.68 3.47
N SER A 210 -1.04 7.54 2.81
CA SER A 210 -0.36 6.26 2.73
C SER A 210 0.56 6.06 3.94
N LYS A 211 0.39 4.93 4.62
CA LYS A 211 1.37 4.52 5.64
C LYS A 211 2.65 4.07 4.93
N THR A 212 3.71 4.89 5.00
CA THR A 212 5.02 4.45 5.53
C THR A 212 6.14 5.48 5.36
N HIS A 213 6.87 5.72 6.43
CA HIS A 213 8.34 5.68 6.38
C HIS A 213 8.76 4.23 6.68
N LYS A 214 9.71 3.69 5.93
CA LYS A 214 10.55 2.52 6.29
C LYS A 214 10.32 1.96 7.72
N TYR A 215 9.82 0.72 7.81
CA TYR A 215 9.74 -0.11 9.04
C TYR A 215 8.70 0.34 10.10
N GLU A 216 7.52 -0.24 10.03
CA GLU A 216 6.88 -0.81 11.22
C GLU A 216 6.89 -2.34 11.07
#